data_AF-A0A968JHY8-F1
#
_entry.id   AF-A0A968JHY8-F1
#
_cell.length_a   1.000
_cell.length_b   1.000
_cell.length_c   1.000
_cell.angle_alpha   90.00
_cell.angle_beta   90.00
_cell.angle_gamma   90.00
#
_symmetry.space_group_name_H-M   'P 1'
#
loop_
_entity.id
_entity.type
_entity.pdbx_description
1 polymer ?
#
loop_
_entity_poly.entity_id
_entity_poly.type
_entity_poly.pdbx_seq_one_letter_code
_entity_poly.pdbx_strand_id
1 'polypeptide(L)'
;MKSVLLGPSGGIGGREFSEYTLPPGARLKKIHIFVSNYIDAVQFIYVDGEGNTVTMPRIGGLGGELQVVALDEDEYVTGISGMSDWYIDQIQFHTNKRSWDMVGGIGAVHSFHYQVPNGYEVVGLFGRADWYIDAIGVIAHERSGATTAAPAPAAEPPMVTDTVEQQPASINEPAEPQPAQATVPADPIPTSIVDAAPTNEKREPRPKDLQKVDGIGPKVATILIESDILDLNDLSAVSVEHLRSILEAAGARYKQLDPALLIEQAALGAKGDWEGLKELQKSRRG
;
A
#
# COMPACT_ATOMS: atom_id res chain seq x y z
N MET A 1 9.07 26.50 9.89
CA MET A 1 10.22 25.62 10.22
C MET A 1 10.76 25.03 8.92
N LYS A 2 11.99 24.51 8.88
CA LYS A 2 12.46 23.78 7.69
C LYS A 2 11.88 22.37 7.71
N SER A 3 11.24 21.98 6.62
CA SER A 3 10.74 20.62 6.41
C SER A 3 11.73 19.81 5.58
N VAL A 4 11.93 18.56 5.96
CA VAL A 4 12.68 17.56 5.19
C VAL A 4 11.69 16.48 4.74
N LEU A 5 11.76 16.12 3.46
CA LEU A 5 10.98 15.06 2.85
C LEU A 5 11.94 13.93 2.48
N LEU A 6 11.64 12.70 2.91
CA LEU A 6 12.40 11.50 2.53
C LEU A 6 11.45 10.49 1.89
N GLY A 7 11.79 10.03 0.68
CA GLY A 7 10.97 9.12 -0.12
C GLY A 7 10.14 9.81 -1.22
N PRO A 8 9.05 9.19 -1.69
CA PRO A 8 8.47 7.94 -1.20
C PRO A 8 9.11 6.69 -1.83
N SER A 9 8.93 5.54 -1.19
CA SER A 9 9.22 4.21 -1.74
C SER A 9 7.90 3.46 -1.87
N GLY A 10 7.84 2.49 -2.79
CA GLY A 10 6.63 1.75 -3.15
C GLY A 10 6.17 2.01 -4.58
N GLY A 11 4.95 1.59 -4.89
CA GLY A 11 4.39 1.57 -6.24
C GLY A 11 3.79 2.91 -6.72
N ILE A 12 3.35 2.90 -7.97
CA ILE A 12 2.70 4.05 -8.63
C ILE A 12 1.17 4.06 -8.49
N GLY A 13 0.60 3.08 -7.78
CA GLY A 13 -0.84 2.94 -7.55
C GLY A 13 -1.40 3.99 -6.59
N GLY A 14 -2.69 3.88 -6.29
CA GLY A 14 -3.38 4.75 -5.32
C GLY A 14 -3.39 6.25 -5.65
N ARG A 15 -3.92 7.02 -4.71
CA ARG A 15 -4.04 8.49 -4.78
C ARG A 15 -2.94 9.14 -3.94
N GLU A 16 -2.41 10.26 -4.43
CA GLU A 16 -1.40 11.02 -3.70
C GLU A 16 -1.98 11.63 -2.43
N PHE A 17 -1.21 11.56 -1.35
CA PHE A 17 -1.45 12.31 -0.12
C PHE A 17 -0.15 13.01 0.32
N SER A 18 -0.26 14.27 0.73
CA SER A 18 0.87 15.11 1.15
C SER A 18 0.54 16.02 2.34
N GLU A 19 -0.75 16.26 2.62
CA GLU A 19 -1.21 17.12 3.72
C GLU A 19 -1.30 16.38 5.07
N TYR A 20 -0.76 15.17 5.17
CA TYR A 20 -0.84 14.35 6.37
C TYR A 20 0.29 14.69 7.36
N THR A 21 0.18 15.88 7.96
CA THR A 21 1.14 16.42 8.94
C THR A 21 0.45 16.80 10.24
N LEU A 22 1.14 16.62 11.36
CA LEU A 22 0.70 17.08 12.67
C LEU A 22 0.58 18.62 12.70
N PRO A 23 -0.43 19.19 13.39
CA PRO A 23 -0.55 20.64 13.52
C PRO A 23 0.61 21.21 14.39
N PRO A 24 0.95 22.50 14.24
CA PRO A 24 2.02 23.12 15.01
C PRO A 24 1.84 22.97 16.52
N GLY A 25 2.88 22.52 17.22
CA GLY A 25 2.87 22.30 18.67
C GLY A 25 2.24 20.98 19.12
N ALA A 26 1.70 20.17 18.21
CA ALA A 26 1.27 18.81 18.54
C ALA A 26 2.46 17.82 18.60
N ARG A 27 2.28 16.75 19.39
CA ARG A 27 3.26 15.67 19.56
C ARG A 27 2.64 14.32 19.24
N LEU A 28 3.31 13.50 18.42
CA LEU A 28 2.86 12.15 18.12
C LEU A 28 2.83 11.30 19.40
N LYS A 29 1.74 10.53 19.59
CA LYS A 29 1.50 9.70 20.78
C LYS A 29 1.36 8.22 20.43
N LYS A 30 0.65 7.92 19.34
CA LYS A 30 0.55 6.56 18.80
C LYS A 30 0.54 6.57 17.28
N ILE A 31 1.02 5.49 16.70
CA ILE A 31 0.80 5.12 15.31
C ILE A 31 0.00 3.81 15.34
N HIS A 32 -1.16 3.84 14.71
CA HIS A 32 -1.94 2.67 14.36
C HIS A 32 -1.51 2.23 12.96
N ILE A 33 -1.05 0.99 12.85
CA ILE A 33 -0.69 0.34 11.59
C ILE A 33 -1.71 -0.77 11.40
N PHE A 34 -2.46 -0.72 10.31
CA PHE A 34 -3.39 -1.78 9.95
C PHE A 34 -2.71 -2.65 8.90
N VAL A 35 -2.58 -3.94 9.20
CA VAL A 35 -1.71 -4.84 8.45
C VAL A 35 -2.34 -6.21 8.26
N SER A 36 -2.17 -6.75 7.05
CA SER A 36 -2.55 -8.11 6.68
C SER A 36 -1.40 -8.73 5.87
N ASN A 37 -1.61 -9.04 4.59
CA ASN A 37 -0.54 -9.40 3.65
C ASN A 37 0.26 -8.17 3.19
N TYR A 38 -0.30 -6.97 3.36
CA TYR A 38 0.34 -5.68 3.08
C TYR A 38 0.00 -4.70 4.21
N ILE A 39 0.55 -3.49 4.16
CA ILE A 39 0.08 -2.39 5.01
C ILE A 39 -1.22 -1.83 4.41
N ASP A 40 -2.37 -2.29 4.92
CA ASP A 40 -3.69 -1.77 4.58
C ASP A 40 -3.79 -0.26 4.83
N ALA A 41 -3.32 0.21 5.99
CA ALA A 41 -3.43 1.62 6.37
C ALA A 41 -2.49 2.06 7.49
N VAL A 42 -2.30 3.37 7.59
CA VAL A 42 -1.63 4.02 8.72
C VAL A 42 -2.51 5.16 9.26
N GLN A 43 -2.54 5.30 10.58
CA GLN A 43 -3.25 6.37 11.28
C GLN A 43 -2.42 6.88 12.47
N PHE A 44 -2.34 8.20 12.63
CA PHE A 44 -1.59 8.88 13.68
C PHE A 44 -2.54 9.40 14.74
N ILE A 45 -2.10 9.30 16.00
CA ILE A 45 -2.81 9.84 17.16
C ILE A 45 -1.81 10.71 17.90
N TYR A 46 -2.18 11.96 18.15
CA TYR A 46 -1.31 12.97 18.72
C TYR A 46 -1.91 13.61 19.98
N VAL A 47 -1.07 14.32 20.72
CA VAL A 47 -1.49 15.27 21.76
C VAL A 47 -1.36 16.67 21.19
N ASP A 48 -2.41 17.48 21.24
CA ASP A 48 -2.37 18.89 20.81
C ASP A 48 -1.71 19.80 21.86
N GLY A 49 -1.60 21.09 21.56
CA GLY A 49 -1.02 22.08 22.50
C GLY A 49 -1.85 22.33 23.77
N GLU A 50 -3.09 21.83 23.85
CA GLU A 50 -3.96 21.91 25.03
C GLU A 50 -3.89 20.64 25.89
N GLY A 51 -3.28 19.56 25.38
CA GLY A 51 -3.20 18.25 26.04
C GLY A 51 -4.27 17.25 25.59
N ASN A 52 -5.14 17.60 24.65
CA ASN A 52 -6.18 16.69 24.14
C ASN A 52 -5.54 15.63 23.24
N THR A 53 -6.02 14.39 23.33
CA THR A 53 -5.60 13.32 22.41
C THR A 53 -6.50 13.31 21.17
N VAL A 54 -5.94 13.61 20.01
CA VAL A 54 -6.65 13.72 18.73
C VAL A 54 -6.21 12.61 17.77
N THR A 55 -7.18 12.01 17.08
CA THR A 55 -6.94 10.97 16.06
C THR A 55 -7.02 11.59 14.67
N MET A 56 -5.98 11.41 13.86
CA MET A 56 -5.97 11.86 12.47
C MET A 56 -6.84 10.97 11.57
N PRO A 57 -7.19 11.42 10.35
CA PRO A 57 -7.75 10.54 9.32
C PRO A 57 -6.89 9.28 9.13
N ARG A 58 -7.52 8.20 8.65
CA ARG A 58 -6.81 6.98 8.25
C ARG A 58 -6.37 7.15 6.79
N ILE A 59 -5.11 6.83 6.49
CA ILE A 59 -4.60 6.74 5.11
C ILE A 59 -4.60 5.27 4.71
N GLY A 60 -5.10 4.93 3.52
CA GLY A 60 -5.23 3.55 3.03
C GLY A 60 -6.61 2.95 3.29
N GLY A 61 -6.75 1.66 2.97
CA GLY A 61 -8.03 0.95 2.98
C GLY A 61 -8.53 0.67 4.39
N LEU A 62 -9.65 -0.07 4.51
CA LEU A 62 -10.31 -0.35 5.79
C LEU A 62 -9.95 -1.71 6.42
N GLY A 63 -9.14 -2.54 5.74
CA GLY A 63 -8.73 -3.87 6.20
C GLY A 63 -7.62 -3.87 7.26
N GLY A 64 -6.94 -5.01 7.41
CA GLY A 64 -5.79 -5.20 8.30
C GLY A 64 -6.12 -5.31 9.80
N GLU A 65 -5.35 -6.13 10.51
CA GLU A 65 -5.34 -6.17 11.96
C GLU A 65 -4.59 -4.94 12.52
N LEU A 66 -5.09 -4.39 13.63
CA LEU A 66 -4.51 -3.19 14.24
C LEU A 66 -3.28 -3.54 15.10
N GLN A 67 -2.11 -3.12 14.62
CA GLN A 67 -0.88 -3.01 15.40
C GLN A 67 -0.72 -1.59 15.96
N VAL A 68 -0.30 -1.48 17.23
CA VAL A 68 -0.22 -0.19 17.96
C VAL A 68 1.20 0.09 18.42
N VAL A 69 1.82 1.07 17.78
CA VAL A 69 3.09 1.69 18.17
C VAL A 69 2.75 2.86 19.12
N ALA A 70 3.01 2.70 20.42
CA ALA A 70 2.72 3.72 21.45
C ALA A 70 4.00 4.34 22.02
N LEU A 71 4.11 5.67 21.90
CA LEU A 71 5.30 6.43 22.26
C LEU A 71 5.23 6.99 23.69
N ASP A 72 6.36 6.96 24.42
CA ASP A 72 6.52 7.65 25.70
C ASP A 72 6.43 9.19 25.56
N GLU A 73 6.52 9.94 26.67
CA GLU A 73 6.46 11.41 26.66
C GLU A 73 7.65 12.09 25.96
N ASP A 74 8.83 11.49 26.03
CA ASP A 74 10.09 11.93 25.43
C ASP A 74 10.53 11.05 24.24
N GLU A 75 9.70 10.10 23.81
CA GLU A 75 9.92 9.28 22.62
C GLU A 75 9.33 9.96 21.37
N TYR A 76 10.13 10.04 20.31
CA TYR A 76 9.76 10.63 19.03
C TYR A 76 10.35 9.80 17.87
N VAL A 77 9.64 9.81 16.73
CA VAL A 77 10.04 9.04 15.54
C VAL A 77 11.20 9.72 14.84
N THR A 78 12.27 8.96 14.63
CA THR A 78 13.51 9.38 13.97
C THR A 78 13.65 8.80 12.56
N GLY A 79 12.77 7.89 12.15
CA GLY A 79 12.80 7.32 10.82
C GLY A 79 11.80 6.18 10.63
N ILE A 80 11.75 5.69 9.39
CA ILE A 80 11.07 4.44 9.04
C ILE A 80 11.98 3.57 8.19
N SER A 81 11.83 2.26 8.27
CA SER A 81 12.30 1.33 7.25
C SER A 81 11.17 0.39 6.85
N GLY A 82 11.39 -0.38 5.81
CA GLY A 82 10.41 -1.34 5.35
C GLY A 82 10.86 -2.10 4.12
N MET A 83 9.93 -2.90 3.61
CA MET A 83 10.03 -3.62 2.35
C MET A 83 8.85 -3.20 1.49
N SER A 84 9.09 -2.99 0.21
CA SER A 84 8.08 -2.57 -0.76
C SER A 84 8.28 -3.24 -2.12
N ASP A 85 7.21 -3.29 -2.90
CA ASP A 85 7.30 -3.47 -4.35
C ASP A 85 6.20 -2.65 -5.03
N TRP A 86 5.03 -3.23 -5.28
CA TRP A 86 3.85 -2.51 -5.77
C TRP A 86 3.09 -1.79 -4.66
N TYR A 87 3.24 -2.26 -3.42
CA TYR A 87 2.71 -1.67 -2.20
C TYR A 87 3.82 -1.61 -1.14
N ILE A 88 3.50 -1.06 0.04
CA ILE A 88 4.28 -1.28 1.25
C ILE A 88 3.85 -2.62 1.86
N ASP A 89 4.71 -3.63 1.73
CA ASP A 89 4.51 -4.96 2.30
C ASP A 89 4.82 -4.97 3.79
N GLN A 90 5.92 -4.29 4.19
CA GLN A 90 6.41 -4.24 5.56
C GLN A 90 6.83 -2.83 5.96
N ILE A 91 6.61 -2.47 7.23
CA ILE A 91 7.09 -1.21 7.82
C ILE A 91 7.56 -1.39 9.26
N GLN A 92 8.62 -0.67 9.61
CA GLN A 92 9.21 -0.57 10.95
C GLN A 92 9.42 0.90 11.28
N PHE A 93 9.00 1.32 12.47
CA PHE A 93 9.23 2.68 12.98
C PHE A 93 10.47 2.71 13.89
N HIS A 94 11.35 3.67 13.64
CA HIS A 94 12.53 3.95 14.45
C HIS A 94 12.28 5.21 15.29
N THR A 95 12.73 5.19 16.54
CA THR A 95 12.61 6.31 17.49
C THR A 95 13.97 6.67 18.06
N ASN A 96 14.02 7.74 18.87
CA ASN A 96 15.20 8.10 19.65
C ASN A 96 15.55 7.10 20.78
N LYS A 97 14.66 6.15 21.11
CA LYS A 97 14.86 5.16 22.17
C LYS A 97 15.07 3.74 21.67
N ARG A 98 14.37 3.36 20.59
CA ARG A 98 14.26 1.97 20.09
C ARG A 98 13.79 1.92 18.64
N SER A 99 14.02 0.77 18.00
CA SER A 99 13.25 0.36 16.82
C SER A 99 12.12 -0.56 17.27
N TRP A 100 10.95 -0.44 16.65
CA TRP A 100 9.83 -1.35 16.86
C TRP A 100 10.00 -2.64 16.05
N ASP A 101 9.11 -3.61 16.22
CA ASP A 101 9.09 -4.78 15.34
C ASP A 101 8.72 -4.38 13.90
N MET A 102 9.26 -5.09 12.92
CA MET A 102 8.85 -4.98 11.52
C MET A 102 7.50 -5.69 11.37
N VAL A 103 6.46 -4.94 10.97
CA VAL A 103 5.11 -5.49 10.74
C VAL A 103 4.81 -5.52 9.25
N GLY A 104 4.20 -6.61 8.75
CA GLY A 104 3.90 -6.75 7.34
C GLY A 104 3.84 -8.20 6.83
N GLY A 105 3.52 -8.35 5.55
CA GLY A 105 3.53 -9.64 4.86
C GLY A 105 4.93 -10.10 4.43
N ILE A 106 4.99 -11.26 3.75
CA ILE A 106 6.24 -11.86 3.27
C ILE A 106 6.17 -11.90 1.73
N GLY A 107 6.77 -10.91 1.06
CA GLY A 107 6.65 -10.77 -0.41
C GLY A 107 7.67 -9.84 -1.05
N ALA A 108 7.79 -8.60 -0.57
CA ALA A 108 8.67 -7.60 -1.15
C ALA A 108 10.17 -7.91 -1.11
N VAL A 109 10.89 -7.39 -2.11
CA VAL A 109 12.35 -7.50 -2.29
C VAL A 109 13.09 -6.16 -2.25
N HIS A 110 12.39 -5.02 -2.43
CA HIS A 110 13.01 -3.70 -2.37
C HIS A 110 12.91 -3.13 -0.96
N SER A 111 14.03 -3.17 -0.23
CA SER A 111 14.13 -2.53 1.08
C SER A 111 14.28 -1.01 0.96
N PHE A 112 13.73 -0.28 1.93
CA PHE A 112 13.93 1.16 2.08
C PHE A 112 14.21 1.51 3.54
N HIS A 113 14.97 2.58 3.76
CA HIS A 113 15.25 3.12 5.08
C HIS A 113 15.43 4.64 5.00
N TYR A 114 14.66 5.38 5.79
CA TYR A 114 14.67 6.82 5.88
C TYR A 114 15.00 7.24 7.31
N GLN A 115 16.19 7.81 7.48
CA GLN A 115 16.65 8.38 8.74
C GLN A 115 16.57 9.90 8.67
N VAL A 116 15.84 10.53 9.61
CA VAL A 116 15.79 12.01 9.67
C VAL A 116 17.10 12.57 10.25
N PRO A 117 17.48 13.82 9.89
CA PRO A 117 18.68 14.44 10.43
C PRO A 117 18.65 14.58 11.97
N ASN A 118 19.83 14.64 12.60
CA ASN A 118 19.92 14.89 14.04
C ASN A 118 19.20 16.18 14.43
N GLY A 119 18.37 16.11 15.48
CA GLY A 119 17.54 17.23 15.92
C GLY A 119 16.22 17.38 15.17
N TYR A 120 15.88 16.50 14.22
CA TYR A 120 14.57 16.45 13.56
C TYR A 120 13.71 15.31 14.15
N GLU A 121 12.39 15.41 13.96
CA GLU A 121 11.42 14.34 14.23
C GLU A 121 10.45 14.20 13.05
N VAL A 122 9.95 12.98 12.82
CA VAL A 122 8.89 12.73 11.84
C VAL A 122 7.58 13.30 12.39
N VAL A 123 7.02 14.26 11.67
CA VAL A 123 5.77 14.97 12.00
C VAL A 123 4.63 14.63 11.04
N GLY A 124 4.90 13.86 9.99
CA GLY A 124 3.90 13.56 8.97
C GLY A 124 4.36 12.50 8.00
N LEU A 125 3.44 12.11 7.12
CA LEU A 125 3.65 11.15 6.05
C LEU A 125 3.21 11.77 4.73
N PHE A 126 3.80 11.32 3.63
CA PHE A 126 3.34 11.59 2.28
C PHE A 126 3.53 10.33 1.44
N GLY A 127 2.90 10.27 0.26
CA GLY A 127 3.03 9.13 -0.62
C GLY A 127 1.75 8.88 -1.40
N ARG A 128 1.39 7.60 -1.55
CA ARG A 128 0.24 7.15 -2.33
C ARG A 128 -0.54 6.06 -1.59
N ALA A 129 -1.86 6.12 -1.61
CA ALA A 129 -2.72 5.12 -0.99
C ALA A 129 -4.13 5.08 -1.63
N ASP A 130 -4.77 3.92 -1.61
CA ASP A 130 -6.24 3.80 -1.74
C ASP A 130 -6.73 2.63 -0.87
N TRP A 131 -6.57 1.37 -1.33
CA TRP A 131 -6.91 0.16 -0.55
C TRP A 131 -5.76 -0.35 0.34
N TYR A 132 -4.53 -0.07 -0.07
CA TYR A 132 -3.32 -0.30 0.71
C TYR A 132 -2.52 1.01 0.74
N ILE A 133 -1.40 1.02 1.46
CA ILE A 133 -0.37 2.03 1.25
C ILE A 133 0.45 1.60 0.04
N ASP A 134 0.19 2.21 -1.12
CA ASP A 134 0.94 1.97 -2.36
C ASP A 134 2.39 2.47 -2.23
N ALA A 135 2.57 3.68 -1.68
CA ALA A 135 3.89 4.28 -1.46
C ALA A 135 3.92 5.15 -0.20
N ILE A 136 5.07 5.20 0.49
CA ILE A 136 5.23 5.99 1.71
C ILE A 136 6.57 6.73 1.76
N GLY A 137 6.52 7.94 2.29
CA GLY A 137 7.64 8.81 2.65
C GLY A 137 7.33 9.56 3.94
N VAL A 138 8.37 10.13 4.56
CA VAL A 138 8.25 10.86 5.84
C VAL A 138 8.45 12.36 5.68
N ILE A 139 7.63 13.12 6.40
CA ILE A 139 7.76 14.58 6.56
C ILE A 139 8.38 14.82 7.94
N ALA A 140 9.53 15.48 7.99
CA ALA A 140 10.27 15.72 9.23
C ALA A 140 10.53 17.21 9.47
N HIS A 141 10.37 17.66 10.72
CA HIS A 141 10.63 19.05 11.16
C HIS A 141 11.73 19.08 12.22
N GLU A 142 12.43 20.20 12.31
CA GLU A 142 13.38 20.51 13.37
C GLU A 142 12.67 20.62 14.73
N ARG A 143 13.16 19.88 15.75
CA ARG A 143 12.56 19.82 17.08
C ARG A 143 12.80 21.12 17.84
N SER A 144 11.72 21.68 18.38
CA SER A 144 11.79 22.87 19.24
C SER A 144 12.44 22.51 20.59
N GLY A 145 13.76 22.72 20.69
CA GLY A 145 14.55 22.36 21.87
C GLY A 145 15.80 21.53 21.59
N ALA A 146 16.13 21.24 20.32
CA ALA A 146 17.35 20.53 19.94
C ALA A 146 18.64 21.38 20.13
N THR A 147 19.02 21.67 21.38
CA THR A 147 20.42 22.01 21.68
C THR A 147 21.29 20.79 21.37
N THR A 148 22.39 21.01 20.64
CA THR A 148 23.30 19.98 20.12
C THR A 148 23.83 19.03 21.20
N ALA A 149 23.12 17.93 21.44
CA ALA A 149 23.62 16.79 22.19
C ALA A 149 24.43 15.90 21.24
N ALA A 150 25.70 15.65 21.60
CA ALA A 150 26.57 14.72 20.88
C ALA A 150 25.98 13.29 20.90
N PRO A 151 26.23 12.46 19.88
CA PRO A 151 25.59 11.15 19.77
C PRO A 151 25.98 10.23 20.92
N ALA A 152 24.98 9.65 21.59
CA ALA A 152 25.16 8.41 22.32
C ALA A 152 25.47 7.29 21.31
N PRO A 153 26.30 6.28 21.68
CA PRO A 153 27.01 5.46 20.71
C PRO A 153 26.07 4.58 19.88
N ALA A 154 26.43 4.41 18.61
CA ALA A 154 25.78 3.47 17.71
C ALA A 154 25.78 2.05 18.30
N ALA A 155 24.63 1.39 18.30
CA ALA A 155 24.62 -0.06 18.32
C ALA A 155 25.22 -0.54 16.99
N GLU A 156 26.34 -1.24 17.08
CA GLU A 156 27.09 -1.71 15.90
C GLU A 156 26.20 -2.68 15.09
N PRO A 157 26.16 -2.56 13.74
CA PRO A 157 25.59 -3.62 12.93
C PRO A 157 26.45 -4.88 13.10
N PRO A 158 25.86 -6.08 13.25
CA PRO A 158 26.63 -7.32 13.28
C PRO A 158 27.23 -7.58 11.90
N MET A 159 28.46 -7.11 11.72
CA MET A 159 29.29 -7.42 10.57
C MET A 159 29.71 -8.88 10.63
N VAL A 160 28.98 -9.75 9.94
CA VAL A 160 29.56 -11.01 9.44
C VAL A 160 29.95 -10.81 7.99
N THR A 161 31.25 -10.57 7.82
CA THR A 161 31.92 -10.65 6.53
C THR A 161 31.80 -12.06 5.96
N ASP A 162 31.49 -12.18 4.68
CA ASP A 162 32.44 -12.85 3.81
C ASP A 162 32.64 -12.09 2.50
N THR A 163 33.85 -11.58 2.40
CA THR A 163 34.50 -10.87 1.31
C THR A 163 34.34 -11.53 -0.05
N VAL A 164 33.94 -10.75 -1.07
CA VAL A 164 34.70 -10.70 -2.33
C VAL A 164 34.95 -9.23 -2.68
N GLU A 165 36.21 -8.92 -2.96
CA GLU A 165 36.77 -7.58 -2.97
C GLU A 165 37.08 -7.07 -4.40
N GLN A 166 36.64 -5.84 -4.71
CA GLN A 166 37.13 -4.89 -5.74
C GLN A 166 37.13 -5.31 -7.25
N GLN A 167 36.44 -4.60 -8.17
CA GLN A 167 36.78 -3.32 -8.87
C GLN A 167 37.86 -3.44 -9.98
N PRO A 168 37.98 -2.50 -10.96
CA PRO A 168 37.00 -1.77 -11.79
C PRO A 168 37.27 -1.90 -13.33
N ALA A 169 36.35 -1.45 -14.21
CA ALA A 169 36.65 -1.20 -15.65
C ALA A 169 35.75 -0.16 -16.35
N SER A 170 36.05 1.12 -16.10
CA SER A 170 36.00 2.32 -16.98
C SER A 170 35.32 2.34 -18.39
N ILE A 171 34.48 3.38 -18.57
CA ILE A 171 34.14 4.22 -19.77
C ILE A 171 33.59 3.58 -21.07
N ASN A 172 32.37 4.01 -21.47
CA ASN A 172 32.17 5.00 -22.56
C ASN A 172 30.69 5.40 -22.76
N GLU A 173 30.41 6.69 -22.60
CA GLU A 173 29.31 7.40 -23.29
C GLU A 173 29.83 7.80 -24.71
N PRO A 174 28.98 7.94 -25.75
CA PRO A 174 28.21 9.20 -25.89
C PRO A 174 26.84 9.13 -26.61
N ALA A 175 25.93 10.02 -26.19
CA ALA A 175 24.93 10.77 -26.97
C ALA A 175 23.94 10.13 -28.00
N GLU A 176 22.68 10.55 -27.83
CA GLU A 176 21.42 10.46 -28.64
C GLU A 176 21.50 10.55 -30.19
N PRO A 177 20.46 10.08 -30.96
CA PRO A 177 19.10 10.71 -30.93
C PRO A 177 17.84 9.81 -31.17
N GLN A 178 16.67 10.34 -30.76
CA GLN A 178 15.31 9.98 -31.25
C GLN A 178 15.08 10.45 -32.72
N PRO A 179 14.05 10.01 -33.52
CA PRO A 179 12.69 9.52 -33.17
C PRO A 179 12.23 8.28 -34.02
N ALA A 180 10.96 7.88 -34.26
CA ALA A 180 9.62 8.46 -34.01
C ALA A 180 8.44 7.43 -33.92
N GLN A 181 7.50 7.71 -33.01
CA GLN A 181 6.02 7.73 -33.12
C GLN A 181 5.20 6.80 -34.05
N ALA A 182 4.15 6.20 -33.46
CA ALA A 182 2.79 6.05 -34.03
C ALA A 182 1.77 5.90 -32.88
N THR A 183 1.25 6.98 -32.27
CA THR A 183 -0.02 7.68 -32.60
C THR A 183 -1.30 6.82 -32.74
N VAL A 184 -2.09 6.76 -31.65
CA VAL A 184 -3.57 6.85 -31.69
C VAL A 184 -4.04 7.83 -30.60
N PRO A 185 -5.17 8.54 -30.77
CA PRO A 185 -5.35 9.86 -30.14
C PRO A 185 -6.10 9.82 -28.80
N ALA A 186 -5.86 10.86 -28.00
CA ALA A 186 -6.73 11.21 -26.89
C ALA A 186 -7.93 12.03 -27.40
N ASP A 187 -9.13 11.70 -26.92
CA ASP A 187 -10.21 12.65 -26.67
C ASP A 187 -11.04 12.14 -25.46
N PRO A 188 -11.71 13.03 -24.71
CA PRO A 188 -12.05 12.77 -23.30
C PRO A 188 -13.43 12.14 -23.07
N ILE A 189 -13.54 11.34 -22.02
CA ILE A 189 -14.81 10.85 -21.43
C ILE A 189 -14.75 11.13 -19.91
N PRO A 190 -15.82 11.67 -19.28
CA PRO A 190 -15.64 12.89 -18.51
C PRO A 190 -15.75 12.76 -16.98
N THR A 191 -15.34 13.84 -16.30
CA THR A 191 -15.61 14.12 -14.88
C THR A 191 -17.12 14.29 -14.61
N SER A 192 -17.53 14.06 -13.35
CA SER A 192 -18.85 14.40 -12.78
C SER A 192 -20.02 13.50 -13.23
N ILE A 193 -20.94 13.00 -12.38
CA ILE A 193 -21.16 13.08 -10.92
C ILE A 193 -22.09 11.90 -10.54
N VAL A 194 -22.01 11.36 -9.32
CA VAL A 194 -23.08 11.44 -8.29
C VAL A 194 -22.65 10.74 -6.99
N ASP A 195 -23.09 11.33 -5.88
CA ASP A 195 -23.05 10.73 -4.55
C ASP A 195 -23.82 9.41 -4.46
N ALA A 196 -23.17 8.38 -3.93
CA ALA A 196 -23.84 7.33 -3.16
C ALA A 196 -22.85 6.78 -2.12
N ALA A 197 -23.05 7.17 -0.86
CA ALA A 197 -22.59 6.32 0.23
C ALA A 197 -23.37 4.99 0.18
N PRO A 198 -22.72 3.89 0.57
CA PRO A 198 -23.31 3.00 1.54
C PRO A 198 -22.44 3.10 2.81
N THR A 199 -22.94 3.72 3.87
CA THR A 199 -23.54 2.98 5.00
C THR A 199 -22.93 1.61 5.23
N ASN A 200 -22.29 1.50 6.39
CA ASN A 200 -21.98 0.28 7.11
C ASN A 200 -23.12 -0.75 7.06
N GLU A 201 -23.06 -1.65 6.09
CA GLU A 201 -23.73 -2.93 6.13
C GLU A 201 -22.70 -4.04 5.93
N LYS A 202 -22.85 -5.07 6.75
CA LYS A 202 -22.06 -6.29 6.75
C LYS A 202 -22.20 -6.94 5.37
N ARG A 203 -21.21 -6.78 4.48
CA ARG A 203 -21.26 -7.32 3.12
C ARG A 203 -21.47 -8.83 3.19
N GLU A 204 -22.68 -9.28 2.90
CA GLU A 204 -22.96 -10.71 2.87
C GLU A 204 -22.29 -11.31 1.63
N PRO A 205 -21.54 -12.42 1.75
CA PRO A 205 -20.98 -13.09 0.59
C PRO A 205 -22.10 -13.51 -0.38
N ARG A 206 -21.91 -13.23 -1.67
CA ARG A 206 -22.87 -13.51 -2.75
C ARG A 206 -22.36 -14.63 -3.65
N PRO A 207 -22.18 -15.88 -3.15
CA PRO A 207 -21.65 -16.99 -3.94
C PRO A 207 -22.51 -17.31 -5.16
N LYS A 208 -23.82 -17.02 -5.11
CA LYS A 208 -24.75 -17.23 -6.23
C LYS A 208 -24.57 -16.22 -7.36
N ASP A 209 -24.03 -15.03 -7.08
CA ASP A 209 -23.72 -14.03 -8.11
C ASP A 209 -22.36 -14.32 -8.74
N LEU A 210 -21.35 -14.66 -7.93
CA LEU A 210 -20.06 -15.16 -8.41
C LEU A 210 -20.22 -16.36 -9.36
N GLN A 211 -21.13 -17.29 -9.04
CA GLN A 211 -21.46 -18.47 -9.87
C GLN A 211 -22.11 -18.18 -11.25
N LYS A 212 -22.40 -16.91 -11.59
CA LYS A 212 -22.91 -16.54 -12.92
C LYS A 212 -21.79 -16.35 -13.95
N VAL A 213 -20.55 -16.21 -13.50
CA VAL A 213 -19.35 -16.14 -14.35
C VAL A 213 -18.97 -17.55 -14.83
N ASP A 214 -18.77 -17.75 -16.13
CA ASP A 214 -18.42 -19.07 -16.67
C ASP A 214 -17.03 -19.48 -16.15
N GLY A 215 -16.96 -20.69 -15.60
CA GLY A 215 -15.81 -21.22 -14.87
C GLY A 215 -15.89 -21.11 -13.33
N ILE A 216 -16.67 -20.19 -12.76
CA ILE A 216 -16.82 -20.07 -11.30
C ILE A 216 -17.87 -21.07 -10.79
N GLY A 217 -17.44 -22.31 -10.58
CA GLY A 217 -18.25 -23.31 -9.90
C GLY A 217 -18.40 -23.03 -8.38
N PRO A 218 -19.29 -23.75 -7.67
CA PRO A 218 -19.52 -23.55 -6.23
C PRO A 218 -18.24 -23.55 -5.38
N LYS A 219 -17.28 -24.41 -5.71
CA LYS A 219 -15.98 -24.50 -5.02
C LYS A 219 -15.08 -23.28 -5.26
N VAL A 220 -15.14 -22.68 -6.45
CA VAL A 220 -14.37 -21.46 -6.75
C VAL A 220 -15.00 -20.28 -6.02
N ALA A 221 -16.33 -20.18 -6.03
CA ALA A 221 -17.04 -19.15 -5.26
C ALA A 221 -16.72 -19.22 -3.75
N THR A 222 -16.65 -20.43 -3.15
CA THR A 222 -16.20 -20.59 -1.76
C THR A 222 -14.78 -20.08 -1.54
N ILE A 223 -13.83 -20.44 -2.41
CA ILE A 223 -12.42 -20.04 -2.28
C ILE A 223 -12.23 -18.53 -2.46
N LEU A 224 -13.00 -17.92 -3.36
CA LEU A 224 -13.03 -16.46 -3.53
C LEU A 224 -13.53 -15.78 -2.25
N ILE A 225 -14.60 -16.29 -1.64
CA ILE A 225 -15.12 -15.78 -0.35
C ILE A 225 -14.13 -16.01 0.80
N GLU A 226 -13.42 -17.13 0.82
CA GLU A 226 -12.32 -17.40 1.78
C GLU A 226 -11.09 -16.49 1.55
N SER A 227 -11.04 -15.81 0.41
CA SER A 227 -10.02 -14.80 0.04
C SER A 227 -10.58 -13.36 0.08
N ASP A 228 -11.66 -13.12 0.83
CA ASP A 228 -12.38 -11.85 0.97
C ASP A 228 -12.96 -11.24 -0.34
N ILE A 229 -13.06 -12.04 -1.41
CA ILE A 229 -13.75 -11.67 -2.66
C ILE A 229 -15.22 -12.10 -2.54
N LEU A 230 -16.05 -11.20 -2.01
CA LEU A 230 -17.40 -11.53 -1.57
C LEU A 230 -18.45 -11.45 -2.68
N ASP A 231 -18.23 -10.63 -3.71
CA ASP A 231 -19.16 -10.46 -4.84
C ASP A 231 -18.49 -10.09 -6.18
N LEU A 232 -19.32 -9.82 -7.20
CA LEU A 232 -18.86 -9.51 -8.57
C LEU A 232 -18.15 -8.15 -8.68
N ASN A 233 -18.45 -7.16 -7.83
CA ASN A 233 -17.70 -5.91 -7.82
C ASN A 233 -16.28 -6.18 -7.32
N ASP A 234 -16.16 -6.88 -6.19
CA ASP A 234 -14.87 -7.26 -5.61
C ASP A 234 -14.06 -8.06 -6.64
N LEU A 235 -14.64 -9.10 -7.25
CA LEU A 235 -13.98 -9.91 -8.28
C LEU A 235 -13.58 -9.10 -9.53
N SER A 236 -14.39 -8.13 -9.95
CA SER A 236 -14.10 -7.28 -11.12
C SER A 236 -12.97 -6.27 -10.90
N ALA A 237 -12.59 -6.02 -9.64
CA ALA A 237 -11.56 -5.05 -9.27
C ALA A 237 -10.26 -5.71 -8.76
N VAL A 238 -10.26 -7.04 -8.56
CA VAL A 238 -9.06 -7.84 -8.28
C VAL A 238 -8.18 -7.93 -9.52
N SER A 239 -6.85 -7.93 -9.34
CA SER A 239 -5.90 -8.05 -10.45
C SER A 239 -5.81 -9.47 -11.00
N VAL A 240 -5.45 -9.60 -12.29
CA VAL A 240 -5.25 -10.87 -13.00
C VAL A 240 -4.28 -11.78 -12.24
N GLU A 241 -3.21 -11.21 -11.69
CA GLU A 241 -2.15 -11.91 -10.98
C GLU A 241 -2.60 -12.38 -9.58
N HIS A 242 -3.33 -11.54 -8.85
CA HIS A 242 -3.89 -11.91 -7.54
C HIS A 242 -4.93 -13.03 -7.69
N LEU A 243 -5.87 -12.89 -8.63
CA LEU A 243 -6.87 -13.93 -8.92
C LEU A 243 -6.20 -15.23 -9.39
N ARG A 244 -5.13 -15.14 -10.21
CA ARG A 244 -4.33 -16.30 -10.59
C ARG A 244 -3.72 -16.99 -9.37
N SER A 245 -3.12 -16.25 -8.44
CA SER A 245 -2.52 -16.79 -7.22
C SER A 245 -3.52 -17.61 -6.40
N ILE A 246 -4.72 -17.05 -6.16
CA ILE A 246 -5.83 -17.74 -5.48
C ILE A 246 -6.20 -19.03 -6.21
N LEU A 247 -6.37 -18.99 -7.54
CA LEU A 247 -6.74 -20.15 -8.35
C LEU A 247 -5.63 -21.22 -8.41
N GLU A 248 -4.35 -20.83 -8.40
CA GLU A 248 -3.24 -21.78 -8.34
C GLU A 248 -3.15 -22.45 -6.95
N ALA A 249 -3.33 -21.70 -5.86
CA ALA A 249 -3.40 -22.22 -4.50
C ALA A 249 -4.61 -23.17 -4.29
N ALA A 250 -5.75 -22.86 -4.93
CA ALA A 250 -6.94 -23.70 -4.98
C ALA A 250 -6.74 -25.06 -5.67
N GLY A 251 -5.66 -25.20 -6.46
CA GLY A 251 -5.19 -26.45 -7.04
C GLY A 251 -5.16 -26.47 -8.57
N ALA A 252 -4.28 -27.31 -9.12
CA ALA A 252 -3.90 -27.33 -10.53
C ALA A 252 -5.04 -27.42 -11.56
N ARG A 253 -6.23 -27.92 -11.17
CA ARG A 253 -7.43 -27.96 -12.02
C ARG A 253 -7.93 -26.59 -12.46
N TYR A 254 -7.57 -25.52 -11.73
CA TYR A 254 -8.01 -24.15 -12.05
C TYR A 254 -7.03 -23.38 -12.94
N LYS A 255 -5.85 -23.94 -13.24
CA LYS A 255 -4.84 -23.33 -14.14
C LYS A 255 -5.30 -23.19 -15.60
N GLN A 256 -6.44 -23.79 -15.95
CA GLN A 256 -7.08 -23.68 -17.27
C GLN A 256 -8.09 -22.54 -17.35
N LEU A 257 -8.43 -21.89 -16.22
CA LEU A 257 -9.24 -20.67 -16.24
C LEU A 257 -8.36 -19.46 -16.52
N ASP A 258 -8.82 -18.60 -17.42
CA ASP A 258 -8.21 -17.32 -17.72
C ASP A 258 -8.68 -16.28 -16.68
N PRO A 259 -7.81 -15.76 -15.79
CA PRO A 259 -8.20 -14.82 -14.75
C PRO A 259 -8.65 -13.47 -15.33
N ALA A 260 -8.10 -13.03 -16.46
CA ALA A 260 -8.50 -11.78 -17.10
C ALA A 260 -9.95 -11.87 -17.62
N LEU A 261 -10.32 -13.02 -18.19
CA LEU A 261 -11.69 -13.30 -18.61
C LEU A 261 -12.68 -13.40 -17.44
N LEU A 262 -12.25 -13.94 -16.30
CA LEU A 262 -13.07 -13.99 -15.09
C LEU A 262 -13.37 -12.58 -14.56
N ILE A 263 -12.36 -11.70 -14.55
CA ILE A 263 -12.48 -10.28 -14.17
C ILE A 263 -13.37 -9.52 -15.16
N GLU A 264 -13.21 -9.73 -16.47
CA GLU A 264 -14.03 -9.10 -17.52
C GLU A 264 -15.52 -9.50 -17.40
N GLN A 265 -15.79 -10.80 -17.22
CA GLN A 265 -17.15 -11.30 -16.96
C GLN A 265 -17.71 -10.76 -15.64
N ALA A 266 -16.89 -10.68 -14.59
CA ALA A 266 -17.31 -10.09 -13.33
C ALA A 266 -17.67 -8.60 -13.50
N ALA A 267 -16.91 -7.84 -14.29
CA ALA A 267 -17.19 -6.44 -14.58
C ALA A 267 -18.50 -6.22 -15.36
N LEU A 268 -18.86 -7.13 -16.28
CA LEU A 268 -20.16 -7.12 -16.96
C LEU A 268 -21.30 -7.43 -15.97
N GLY A 269 -21.16 -8.49 -15.17
CA GLY A 269 -22.16 -8.86 -14.15
C GLY A 269 -22.34 -7.81 -13.04
N ALA A 270 -21.25 -7.16 -12.63
CA ALA A 270 -21.20 -6.03 -11.69
C ALA A 270 -22.01 -4.83 -12.20
N LYS A 271 -21.88 -4.50 -13.49
CA LYS A 271 -22.66 -3.46 -14.18
C LYS A 271 -24.12 -3.87 -14.44
N GLY A 272 -24.51 -5.12 -14.13
CA GLY A 272 -25.82 -5.67 -14.44
C GLY A 272 -26.03 -6.03 -15.91
N ASP A 273 -24.97 -6.04 -16.72
CA ASP A 273 -25.01 -6.37 -18.15
C ASP A 273 -25.02 -7.90 -18.36
N TRP A 274 -26.16 -8.51 -18.02
CA TRP A 274 -26.39 -9.94 -18.18
C TRP A 274 -26.63 -10.37 -19.63
N GLU A 275 -26.78 -9.43 -20.57
CA GLU A 275 -26.92 -9.72 -22.00
C GLU A 275 -25.53 -9.78 -22.65
N GLY A 276 -24.69 -8.75 -22.45
CA GLY A 276 -23.29 -8.76 -22.87
C GLY A 276 -22.50 -9.92 -22.28
N LEU A 277 -22.74 -10.28 -21.01
CA LEU A 277 -22.18 -11.50 -20.39
C LEU A 277 -22.54 -12.77 -21.19
N LYS A 278 -23.82 -12.93 -21.57
CA LYS A 278 -24.27 -14.11 -22.33
C LYS A 278 -23.71 -14.13 -23.75
N GLU A 279 -23.56 -12.98 -24.40
CA GLU A 279 -22.93 -12.90 -25.71
C GLU A 279 -21.45 -13.27 -25.65
N LEU A 280 -20.71 -12.76 -24.66
CA LEU A 280 -19.30 -13.10 -24.40
C LEU A 280 -19.13 -14.62 -24.14
N GLN A 281 -19.99 -15.21 -23.31
CA GLN A 281 -19.99 -16.66 -23.04
C GLN A 281 -20.37 -17.49 -24.27
N LYS A 282 -21.35 -17.05 -25.06
CA LYS A 282 -21.78 -17.72 -26.29
C LYS A 282 -20.71 -17.67 -27.38
N SER A 283 -20.03 -16.53 -27.52
CA SER A 283 -18.93 -16.31 -28.47
C SER A 283 -17.71 -17.20 -28.21
N ARG A 284 -17.52 -17.67 -26.96
CA ARG A 284 -16.41 -18.56 -26.58
C ARG A 284 -16.77 -20.05 -26.55
N ARG A 285 -18.03 -20.40 -26.82
CA ARG A 285 -18.53 -21.80 -26.85
C ARG A 285 -18.93 -22.30 -28.25
N GLY A 286 -18.78 -21.46 -29.28
CA GLY A 286 -19.00 -21.80 -30.70
C GLY A 286 -17.70 -21.96 -31.46
#